data_AF-A0A519P0H9-F1
#
_entry.id   AF-A0A519P0H9-F1
#
_cell.length_a   1.000
_cell.length_b   1.000
_cell.length_c   1.000
_cell.angle_alpha   90.00
_cell.angle_beta   90.00
_cell.angle_gamma   90.00
#
_symmetry.space_group_name_H-M   'P 1'
#
loop_
_entity.id
_entity.type
_entity.pdbx_description
1 polymer ?
#
loop_
_entity_poly.entity_id
_entity_poly.type
_entity_poly.pdbx_seq_one_letter_code
_entity_poly.pdbx_strand_id
1 'polypeptide(L)'
;MATPVRDVVAPRWPNQSPEFRYCMHEMTEECNHIQMFMELVNRTDVEVPGMRRRLRRVSPWLAGALATRPVLLMVAILAGEEPIDHFQKALLRDGGHLPPAVLRTMEIHIAEEARHISFADEFVKLRAPRLPRGQRLALSLLFPVIMRTAAEEIMTPPRSLARRLGIPDEVFAEAFWKGPASRRIMASYFGEMRALAADAGLMN
;
A
#
# COMPACT_ATOMS: atom_id res chain seq x y z
N MET A 1 25.17 36.33 17.51
CA MET A 1 24.34 35.84 16.37
C MET A 1 24.61 34.35 16.24
N ALA A 2 23.63 33.50 16.57
CA ALA A 2 23.79 32.05 16.39
C ALA A 2 23.76 31.75 14.89
N THR A 3 24.76 31.03 14.40
CA THR A 3 24.79 30.52 13.03
C THR A 3 23.52 29.68 12.82
N PRO A 4 22.72 29.91 11.76
CA PRO A 4 21.57 29.06 11.49
C PRO A 4 22.07 27.63 11.33
N VAL A 5 21.59 26.73 12.18
CA VAL A 5 21.89 25.31 12.08
C VAL A 5 21.43 24.88 10.69
N ARG A 6 22.37 24.47 9.82
CA ARG A 6 22.07 23.90 8.50
C ARG A 6 21.41 22.53 8.67
N ASP A 7 20.70 22.08 7.65
CA ASP A 7 19.90 20.85 7.63
C ASP A 7 20.71 19.64 8.09
N VAL A 8 20.57 19.24 9.36
CA VAL A 8 21.46 18.25 10.00
C VAL A 8 21.08 16.82 9.62
N VAL A 9 19.80 16.57 9.32
CA VAL A 9 19.23 15.22 9.20
C VAL A 9 18.73 14.92 7.78
N ALA A 10 18.19 15.91 7.06
CA ALA A 10 17.63 15.74 5.72
C ALA A 10 18.11 16.86 4.78
N PRO A 11 19.04 16.60 3.84
CA PRO A 11 19.73 17.63 3.05
C PRO A 11 18.85 18.52 2.15
N ARG A 12 17.55 18.25 2.07
CA ARG A 12 16.59 18.96 1.21
C ARG A 12 15.48 19.66 2.00
N TRP A 13 15.50 19.57 3.32
CA TRP A 13 14.41 19.99 4.18
C TRP A 13 14.94 20.93 5.24
N PRO A 14 14.33 22.12 5.42
CA PRO A 14 14.75 23.05 6.45
C PRO A 14 14.57 22.40 7.82
N ASN A 15 15.47 22.71 8.75
CA ASN A 15 15.27 22.40 10.16
C ASN A 15 13.87 22.89 10.62
N GLN A 16 13.16 22.05 11.38
CA GLN A 16 11.77 22.23 11.81
C GLN A 16 10.70 22.09 10.72
N SER A 17 10.99 21.49 9.56
CA SER A 17 9.92 21.19 8.59
C SER A 17 8.79 20.35 9.22
N PRO A 18 7.53 20.82 9.13
CA PRO A 18 6.37 20.07 9.58
C PRO A 18 6.20 18.75 8.82
N GLU A 19 6.43 18.73 7.51
CA GLU A 19 6.20 17.54 6.69
C GLU A 19 7.34 16.52 6.86
N PHE A 20 8.58 16.95 7.12
CA PHE A 20 9.64 16.01 7.50
C PHE A 20 9.29 15.31 8.82
N ARG A 21 8.84 16.09 9.82
CA ARG A 21 8.40 15.54 11.10
C ARG A 21 7.22 14.60 10.94
N TYR A 22 6.27 14.92 10.06
CA TYR A 22 5.13 14.07 9.78
C TYR A 22 5.54 12.75 9.12
N CYS A 23 6.39 12.77 8.08
CA CYS A 23 6.91 11.54 7.48
C CYS A 23 7.68 10.66 8.47
N MET A 24 8.46 11.25 9.39
CA MET A 24 9.14 10.48 10.44
C MET A 24 8.16 9.86 11.45
N HIS A 25 7.04 10.52 11.71
CA HIS A 25 5.96 9.96 12.51
C HIS A 25 5.32 8.76 11.80
N GLU A 26 4.96 8.88 10.52
CA GLU A 26 4.45 7.76 9.72
C GLU A 26 5.45 6.59 9.71
N MET A 27 6.73 6.84 9.45
CA MET A 27 7.76 5.79 9.51
C MET A 27 7.82 5.08 10.87
N THR A 28 7.52 5.79 11.96
CA THR A 28 7.48 5.19 13.30
C THR A 28 6.27 4.27 13.45
N GLU A 29 5.11 4.70 12.98
CA GLU A 29 3.88 3.90 12.99
C GLU A 29 4.02 2.65 12.12
N GLU A 30 4.62 2.78 10.95
CA GLU A 30 4.87 1.65 10.04
C GLU A 30 5.84 0.62 10.62
N CYS A 31 6.88 1.09 11.34
CA CYS A 31 7.74 0.19 12.11
C CYS A 31 6.95 -0.57 13.18
N ASN A 32 5.96 0.06 13.81
CA ASN A 32 5.10 -0.59 14.81
C ASN A 32 4.12 -1.57 14.15
N HIS A 33 3.53 -1.21 13.01
CA HIS A 33 2.65 -2.09 12.22
C HIS A 33 3.37 -3.39 11.84
N ILE A 34 4.58 -3.30 11.29
CA ILE A 34 5.39 -4.46 10.90
C ILE A 34 5.64 -5.37 12.11
N GLN A 35 6.02 -4.80 13.25
CA GLN A 35 6.25 -5.57 14.48
C GLN A 35 4.96 -6.23 15.00
N MET A 36 3.84 -5.51 14.96
CA MET A 36 2.53 -6.03 15.36
C MET A 36 2.10 -7.22 14.49
N PHE A 37 2.22 -7.11 13.16
CA PHE A 37 1.89 -8.22 12.25
C PHE A 37 2.86 -9.39 12.40
N MET A 38 4.16 -9.12 12.62
CA MET A 38 5.14 -10.18 12.86
C MET A 38 4.82 -10.96 14.14
N GLU A 39 4.45 -10.27 15.22
CA GLU A 39 4.02 -10.91 16.47
C GLU A 39 2.76 -11.77 16.26
N LEU A 40 1.78 -11.28 15.49
CA LEU A 40 0.60 -12.07 15.14
C LEU A 40 0.97 -13.34 14.38
N VAL A 41 1.87 -13.26 13.39
CA VAL A 41 2.35 -14.43 12.65
C VAL A 41 3.08 -15.41 13.56
N ASN A 42 3.97 -14.94 14.43
CA ASN A 42 4.73 -15.78 15.36
C ASN A 42 3.81 -16.60 16.28
N ARG A 43 2.65 -16.07 16.65
CA ARG A 43 1.65 -16.77 17.49
C ARG A 43 0.91 -17.89 16.76
N THR A 44 0.98 -17.96 15.44
CA THR A 44 0.30 -19.02 14.67
C THR A 44 1.06 -20.35 14.66
N ASP A 45 2.36 -20.34 14.95
CA ASP A 45 3.26 -21.50 14.82
C ASP A 45 3.19 -22.19 13.44
N VAL A 46 2.82 -21.43 12.39
CA VAL A 46 2.76 -21.91 11.01
C VAL A 46 3.86 -21.25 10.20
N GLU A 47 4.57 -22.04 9.39
CA GLU A 47 5.49 -21.51 8.39
C GLU A 47 4.70 -20.76 7.31
N VAL A 48 4.75 -19.43 7.36
CA VAL A 48 4.08 -18.56 6.39
C VAL A 48 5.01 -18.29 5.20
N PRO A 49 4.58 -18.60 3.97
CA PRO A 49 5.35 -18.22 2.78
C PRO A 49 5.44 -16.70 2.67
N GLY A 50 6.66 -16.17 2.71
CA GLY A 50 6.90 -14.73 2.55
C GLY A 50 6.71 -14.21 1.11
N MET A 51 7.18 -12.99 0.87
CA MET A 51 7.07 -12.28 -0.41
C MET A 51 7.47 -13.14 -1.63
N ARG A 52 6.71 -13.02 -2.73
CA ARG A 52 6.95 -13.81 -3.94
C ARG A 52 8.34 -13.57 -4.50
N ARG A 53 8.95 -14.63 -5.04
CA ARG A 53 10.35 -14.63 -5.51
C ARG A 53 10.68 -13.51 -6.50
N ARG A 54 9.73 -13.16 -7.38
CA ARG A 54 9.91 -12.10 -8.38
C ARG A 54 9.98 -10.73 -7.70
N LEU A 55 9.00 -10.40 -6.85
CA LEU A 55 8.99 -9.13 -6.13
C LEU A 55 10.19 -9.02 -5.20
N ARG A 56 10.55 -10.08 -4.48
CA ARG A 56 11.76 -10.12 -3.64
C ARG A 56 13.07 -9.82 -4.38
N ARG A 57 13.15 -10.17 -5.66
CA ARG A 57 14.33 -9.88 -6.49
C ARG A 57 14.35 -8.42 -6.96
N VAL A 58 13.18 -7.83 -7.19
CA VAL A 58 13.03 -6.48 -7.74
C VAL A 58 12.97 -5.42 -6.63
N SER A 59 12.54 -5.78 -5.43
CA SER A 59 12.28 -4.84 -4.33
C SER A 59 13.46 -3.91 -3.98
N PRO A 60 14.75 -4.35 -3.97
CA PRO A 60 15.85 -3.42 -3.66
C PRO A 60 16.00 -2.31 -4.69
N TRP A 61 15.79 -2.64 -5.97
CA TRP A 61 15.84 -1.69 -7.08
C TRP A 61 14.64 -0.76 -7.07
N LEU A 62 13.46 -1.30 -6.76
CA LEU A 62 12.23 -0.52 -6.64
C LEU A 62 12.36 0.53 -5.54
N ALA A 63 12.86 0.15 -4.36
CA ALA A 63 13.07 1.07 -3.25
C ALA A 63 13.98 2.25 -3.64
N GLY A 64 15.12 1.97 -4.29
CA GLY A 64 16.01 3.02 -4.80
C GLY A 64 15.36 3.92 -5.85
N ALA A 65 14.55 3.34 -6.75
CA ALA A 65 13.85 4.10 -7.79
C ALA A 65 12.76 5.03 -7.22
N LEU A 66 12.04 4.58 -6.19
CA LEU A 66 10.97 5.34 -5.53
C LEU A 66 11.52 6.44 -4.60
N ALA A 67 12.66 6.21 -3.95
CA ALA A 67 13.30 7.18 -3.05
C ALA A 67 13.61 8.54 -3.72
N THR A 68 13.73 8.57 -5.05
CA THR A 68 13.98 9.81 -5.82
C THR A 68 12.73 10.39 -6.48
N ARG A 69 11.58 9.71 -6.39
CA ARG A 69 10.33 10.05 -7.08
C ARG A 69 9.17 10.10 -6.08
N PRO A 70 9.05 11.16 -5.28
CA PRO A 70 8.13 11.19 -4.14
C PRO A 70 6.65 11.04 -4.54
N VAL A 71 6.21 11.63 -5.66
CA VAL A 71 4.81 11.43 -6.12
C VAL A 71 4.55 9.98 -6.51
N LEU A 72 5.52 9.33 -7.18
CA LEU A 72 5.41 7.92 -7.52
C LEU A 72 5.47 7.02 -6.28
N LEU A 73 6.27 7.38 -5.28
CA LEU A 73 6.32 6.71 -3.99
C LEU A 73 4.95 6.77 -3.29
N MET A 74 4.32 7.94 -3.22
CA MET A 74 2.98 8.06 -2.61
C MET A 74 1.92 7.26 -3.36
N VAL A 75 1.98 7.23 -4.70
CA VAL A 75 1.10 6.34 -5.49
C VAL A 75 1.37 4.87 -5.20
N ALA A 76 2.63 4.47 -4.98
CA ALA A 76 2.97 3.09 -4.62
C ALA A 76 2.52 2.71 -3.20
N ILE A 77 2.60 3.65 -2.25
CA ILE A 77 2.07 3.48 -0.88
C ILE A 77 0.55 3.31 -0.94
N LEU A 78 -0.18 4.23 -1.59
CA LEU A 78 -1.63 4.12 -1.75
C LEU A 78 -2.05 2.82 -2.44
N ALA A 79 -1.27 2.34 -3.41
CA ALA A 79 -1.54 1.05 -4.05
C ALA A 79 -1.36 -0.15 -3.11
N GLY A 80 -0.54 -0.02 -2.07
CA GLY A 80 -0.38 -0.99 -1.00
C GLY A 80 -1.52 -0.93 0.02
N GLU A 81 -1.87 0.27 0.46
CA GLU A 81 -2.74 0.48 1.62
C GLU A 81 -4.22 0.41 1.27
N GLU A 82 -4.63 1.00 0.13
CA GLU A 82 -6.04 1.09 -0.24
C GLU A 82 -6.72 -0.28 -0.38
N PRO A 83 -6.11 -1.30 -1.04
CA PRO A 83 -6.72 -2.62 -1.10
C PRO A 83 -6.85 -3.25 0.30
N ILE A 84 -5.82 -3.10 1.15
CA ILE A 84 -5.78 -3.67 2.50
C ILE A 84 -6.89 -3.06 3.34
N ASP A 85 -6.97 -1.73 3.40
CA ASP A 85 -7.98 -1.00 4.15
C ASP A 85 -9.40 -1.40 3.70
N HIS A 86 -9.65 -1.43 2.39
CA HIS A 86 -10.95 -1.84 1.86
C HIS A 86 -11.32 -3.27 2.28
N PHE A 87 -10.36 -4.20 2.17
CA PHE A 87 -10.56 -5.60 2.57
C PHE A 87 -10.81 -5.74 4.07
N GLN A 88 -10.01 -5.07 4.90
CA GLN A 88 -10.15 -5.12 6.35
C GLN A 88 -11.48 -4.50 6.82
N LYS A 89 -11.89 -3.35 6.25
CA LYS A 89 -13.20 -2.74 6.51
C LYS A 89 -14.35 -3.65 6.10
N ALA A 90 -14.24 -4.35 4.97
CA ALA A 90 -15.27 -5.30 4.53
C ALA A 90 -15.43 -6.46 5.53
N LEU A 91 -14.32 -7.03 6.01
CA LEU A 91 -14.33 -8.09 7.03
C LEU A 91 -14.96 -7.62 8.36
N LEU A 92 -14.62 -6.41 8.82
CA LEU A 92 -15.19 -5.83 10.03
C LEU A 92 -16.71 -5.60 9.92
N ARG A 93 -17.18 -5.16 8.74
CA ARG A 93 -18.61 -4.93 8.47
C ARG A 93 -19.42 -6.22 8.39
N ASP A 94 -18.82 -7.30 7.89
CA ASP A 94 -19.47 -8.61 7.79
C ASP A 94 -19.68 -9.27 9.16
N GLY A 95 -19.07 -8.72 10.23
CA GLY A 95 -19.22 -9.22 11.60
C GLY A 95 -18.65 -10.62 11.80
N GLY A 96 -17.74 -11.06 10.92
CA GLY A 96 -17.19 -12.40 10.91
C GLY A 96 -16.51 -12.76 12.23
N HIS A 97 -16.56 -14.04 12.60
CA HIS A 97 -15.86 -14.58 13.76
C HIS A 97 -14.34 -14.64 13.51
N LEU A 98 -13.68 -13.49 13.62
CA LEU A 98 -12.22 -13.42 13.58
C LEU A 98 -11.64 -13.72 14.98
N PRO A 99 -10.48 -14.38 15.07
CA PRO A 99 -9.76 -14.49 16.33
C PRO A 99 -9.51 -13.10 16.94
N PRO A 100 -9.69 -12.89 18.25
CA PRO A 100 -9.59 -11.56 18.87
C PRO A 100 -8.27 -10.82 18.59
N ALA A 101 -7.16 -11.54 18.50
CA ALA A 101 -5.86 -10.95 18.16
C ALA A 101 -5.83 -10.40 16.72
N VAL A 102 -6.40 -11.13 15.76
CA VAL A 102 -6.50 -10.69 14.35
C VAL A 102 -7.39 -9.46 14.26
N LEU A 103 -8.56 -9.51 14.91
CA LEU A 103 -9.51 -8.40 14.95
C LEU A 103 -8.85 -7.14 15.50
N ARG A 104 -8.19 -7.25 16.66
CA ARG A 104 -7.58 -6.09 17.32
C ARG A 104 -6.44 -5.48 16.51
N THR A 105 -5.61 -6.31 15.89
CA THR A 105 -4.55 -5.87 14.97
C THR A 105 -5.13 -5.09 13.79
N MET A 106 -6.22 -5.58 13.19
CA MET A 106 -6.89 -4.89 12.08
C MET A 106 -7.49 -3.54 12.51
N GLU A 107 -8.14 -3.47 13.69
CA GLU A 107 -8.72 -2.23 14.21
C GLU A 107 -7.68 -1.15 14.44
N ILE A 108 -6.53 -1.51 15.05
CA ILE A 108 -5.43 -0.58 15.29
C ILE A 108 -4.87 -0.09 13.95
N HIS A 109 -4.57 -1.02 13.04
CA HIS A 109 -4.00 -0.71 11.74
C HIS A 109 -4.88 0.25 10.94
N ILE A 110 -6.17 -0.05 10.76
CA ILE A 110 -7.10 0.81 10.00
C ILE A 110 -7.21 2.21 10.61
N ALA A 111 -7.22 2.32 11.94
CA ALA A 111 -7.33 3.60 12.61
C ALA A 111 -6.10 4.50 12.39
N GLU A 112 -4.91 3.90 12.35
CA GLU A 112 -3.64 4.60 12.09
C GLU A 112 -3.48 4.90 10.59
N GLU A 113 -3.76 3.92 9.72
CA GLU A 113 -3.59 3.98 8.27
C GLU A 113 -4.51 4.99 7.59
N ALA A 114 -5.68 5.28 8.17
CA ALA A 114 -6.57 6.32 7.67
C ALA A 114 -5.86 7.70 7.56
N ARG A 115 -4.89 7.97 8.44
CA ARG A 115 -4.08 9.20 8.36
C ARG A 115 -3.03 9.13 7.27
N HIS A 116 -2.38 7.99 7.09
CA HIS A 116 -1.33 7.80 6.08
C HIS A 116 -1.93 7.88 4.66
N ILE A 117 -3.07 7.21 4.44
CA ILE A 117 -3.85 7.32 3.20
C ILE A 117 -4.22 8.78 2.92
N SER A 118 -4.75 9.49 3.92
CA SER A 118 -5.14 10.91 3.76
C SER A 118 -3.94 11.80 3.41
N PHE A 119 -2.78 11.57 4.03
CA PHE A 119 -1.57 12.32 3.73
C PHE A 119 -1.06 12.05 2.32
N ALA A 120 -0.99 10.78 1.91
CA ALA A 120 -0.53 10.39 0.59
C ALA A 120 -1.49 10.88 -0.52
N ASP A 121 -2.80 10.82 -0.29
CA ASP A 121 -3.84 11.33 -1.20
C ASP A 121 -3.66 12.84 -1.45
N GLU A 122 -3.60 13.64 -0.38
CA GLU A 122 -3.37 15.09 -0.47
C GLU A 122 -2.00 15.42 -1.09
N PHE A 123 -0.96 14.64 -0.78
CA PHE A 123 0.35 14.80 -1.38
C PHE A 123 0.30 14.63 -2.90
N VAL A 124 -0.40 13.60 -3.38
CA VAL A 124 -0.57 13.33 -4.83
C VAL A 124 -1.42 14.42 -5.48
N LYS A 125 -2.57 14.80 -4.90
CA LYS A 125 -3.43 15.88 -5.41
C LYS A 125 -2.68 17.19 -5.58
N LEU A 126 -1.87 17.56 -4.60
CA LEU A 126 -1.10 18.81 -4.65
C LEU A 126 0.06 18.72 -5.65
N ARG A 127 0.77 17.59 -5.74
CA ARG A 127 2.06 17.56 -6.46
C ARG A 127 2.00 16.96 -7.86
N ALA A 128 1.09 16.03 -8.13
CA ALA A 128 0.96 15.41 -9.46
C ALA A 128 0.63 16.42 -10.57
N PRO A 129 -0.26 17.43 -10.39
CA PRO A 129 -0.53 18.44 -11.40
C PRO A 129 0.69 19.32 -11.74
N ARG A 130 1.65 19.43 -10.81
CA ARG A 130 2.87 20.23 -10.94
C ARG A 130 4.02 19.48 -11.60
N LEU A 131 3.84 18.20 -11.93
CA LEU A 131 4.84 17.41 -12.63
C LEU A 131 5.03 17.92 -14.07
N PRO A 132 6.25 17.82 -14.64
CA PRO A 132 6.46 18.03 -16.07
C PRO A 132 5.52 17.14 -16.91
N ARG A 133 5.02 17.66 -18.04
CA ARG A 133 4.00 16.98 -18.86
C ARG A 133 4.34 15.52 -19.17
N GLY A 134 5.60 15.23 -19.52
CA GLY A 134 6.04 13.86 -19.80
C GLY A 134 6.01 12.94 -18.58
N GLN A 135 6.39 13.45 -17.39
CA GLN A 135 6.31 12.69 -16.15
C GLN A 135 4.86 12.47 -15.72
N ARG A 136 4.00 13.47 -15.89
CA ARG A 136 2.56 13.35 -15.59
C ARG A 136 1.86 12.34 -16.50
N LEU A 137 2.16 12.36 -17.80
CA LEU A 137 1.66 11.36 -18.75
C LEU A 137 2.15 9.95 -18.38
N ALA A 138 3.45 9.81 -18.10
CA ALA A 138 4.00 8.53 -17.67
C ALA A 138 3.35 8.03 -16.38
N LEU A 139 3.17 8.91 -15.38
CA LEU A 139 2.50 8.57 -14.13
C LEU A 139 1.06 8.14 -14.36
N SER A 140 0.30 8.85 -15.20
CA SER A 140 -1.07 8.46 -15.53
C SER A 140 -1.15 7.06 -16.16
N LEU A 141 -0.26 6.74 -17.10
CA LEU A 141 -0.22 5.41 -17.72
C LEU A 141 0.19 4.32 -16.71
N LEU A 142 1.10 4.65 -15.79
CA LEU A 142 1.59 3.72 -14.77
C LEU A 142 0.60 3.53 -13.62
N PHE A 143 -0.20 4.54 -13.29
CA PHE A 143 -1.13 4.52 -12.14
C PHE A 143 -2.03 3.27 -12.11
N PRO A 144 -2.81 2.94 -13.15
CA PRO A 144 -3.65 1.74 -13.12
C PRO A 144 -2.83 0.44 -13.09
N VAL A 145 -1.62 0.42 -13.65
CA VAL A 145 -0.73 -0.75 -13.63
C VAL A 145 -0.21 -1.00 -12.22
N ILE A 146 0.24 0.05 -11.53
CA ILE A 146 0.73 -0.02 -10.15
C ILE A 146 -0.41 -0.49 -9.24
N MET A 147 -1.58 0.15 -9.32
CA MET A 147 -2.76 -0.22 -8.54
C MET A 147 -3.15 -1.69 -8.74
N ARG A 148 -3.23 -2.13 -10.01
CA ARG A 148 -3.63 -3.50 -10.33
C ARG A 148 -2.61 -4.53 -9.82
N THR A 149 -1.32 -4.27 -10.04
CA THR A 149 -0.25 -5.22 -9.68
C THR A 149 -0.08 -5.34 -8.17
N ALA A 150 -0.19 -4.23 -7.43
CA ALA A 150 -0.15 -4.23 -5.97
C ALA A 150 -1.35 -5.00 -5.37
N ALA A 151 -2.57 -4.70 -5.82
CA ALA A 151 -3.76 -5.41 -5.36
C ALA A 151 -3.70 -6.92 -5.63
N GLU A 152 -3.19 -7.34 -6.79
CA GLU A 152 -2.99 -8.76 -7.09
C GLU A 152 -1.95 -9.43 -6.19
N GLU A 153 -0.87 -8.72 -5.84
CA GLU A 153 0.18 -9.25 -4.98
C GLU A 153 -0.31 -9.43 -3.54
N ILE A 154 -1.08 -8.46 -3.04
CA ILE A 154 -1.60 -8.45 -1.66
C ILE A 154 -2.76 -9.44 -1.51
N MET A 155 -3.73 -9.39 -2.42
CA MET A 155 -5.00 -10.11 -2.25
C MET A 155 -4.95 -11.56 -2.69
N THR A 156 -3.90 -11.97 -3.41
CA THR A 156 -3.80 -13.33 -3.93
C THR A 156 -2.78 -14.14 -3.13
N PRO A 157 -3.21 -15.20 -2.43
CA PRO A 157 -2.29 -16.08 -1.73
C PRO A 157 -1.32 -16.78 -2.71
N PRO A 158 -0.16 -17.24 -2.24
CA PRO A 158 0.81 -17.90 -3.10
C PRO A 158 0.26 -19.25 -3.60
N ARG A 159 0.51 -19.58 -4.87
CA ARG A 159 0.08 -20.87 -5.46
C ARG A 159 0.61 -22.11 -4.73
N SER A 160 1.71 -21.99 -3.98
CA SER A 160 2.20 -23.07 -3.13
C SER A 160 1.22 -23.42 -2.01
N LEU A 161 0.54 -22.42 -1.44
CA LEU A 161 -0.50 -22.63 -0.42
C LEU A 161 -1.70 -23.35 -1.02
N ALA A 162 -2.16 -22.92 -2.20
CA ALA A 162 -3.25 -23.59 -2.93
C ALA A 162 -2.95 -25.07 -3.18
N ARG A 163 -1.74 -25.38 -3.67
CA ARG A 163 -1.30 -26.78 -3.87
C ARG A 163 -1.23 -27.57 -2.56
N ARG A 164 -0.71 -26.98 -1.48
CA ARG A 164 -0.63 -27.63 -0.16
C ARG A 164 -2.02 -27.95 0.40
N LEU A 165 -3.01 -27.12 0.11
CA LEU A 165 -4.41 -27.30 0.52
C LEU A 165 -5.22 -28.15 -0.47
N GLY A 166 -4.59 -28.66 -1.55
CA GLY A 166 -5.28 -29.47 -2.56
C GLY A 166 -6.31 -28.71 -3.40
N ILE A 167 -6.20 -27.38 -3.50
CA ILE A 167 -7.12 -26.55 -4.27
C ILE A 167 -6.77 -26.68 -5.77
N PRO A 168 -7.72 -27.09 -6.64
CA PRO A 168 -7.50 -27.17 -8.07
C PRO A 168 -7.16 -25.81 -8.71
N ASP A 169 -6.34 -25.84 -9.76
CA ASP A 169 -5.88 -24.61 -10.43
C ASP A 169 -7.06 -23.84 -11.06
N GLU A 170 -8.10 -24.51 -11.57
CA GLU A 170 -9.30 -23.84 -12.09
C GLU A 170 -10.08 -23.10 -11.00
N VAL A 171 -10.26 -23.72 -9.83
CA VAL A 171 -10.99 -23.12 -8.69
C VAL A 171 -10.21 -21.92 -8.16
N PHE A 172 -8.90 -22.07 -8.01
CA PHE A 172 -8.03 -20.97 -7.61
C PHE A 172 -8.06 -19.82 -8.63
N ALA A 173 -8.05 -20.16 -9.93
CA ALA A 173 -8.13 -19.17 -10.99
C ALA A 173 -9.48 -18.42 -10.99
N GLU A 174 -10.57 -19.12 -10.75
CA GLU A 174 -11.91 -18.55 -10.64
C GLU A 174 -12.02 -17.59 -9.44
N ALA A 175 -11.56 -18.03 -8.28
CA ALA A 175 -11.63 -17.30 -7.02
C ALA A 175 -10.86 -15.97 -7.01
N PHE A 176 -9.76 -15.85 -7.77
CA PHE A 176 -8.90 -14.66 -7.73
C PHE A 176 -8.80 -13.88 -9.05
N TRP A 177 -9.11 -14.46 -10.21
CA TRP A 177 -8.93 -13.76 -11.50
C TRP A 177 -10.06 -13.93 -12.53
N LYS A 178 -10.58 -15.14 -12.71
CA LYS A 178 -11.47 -15.46 -13.84
C LYS A 178 -12.94 -15.31 -13.52
N GLY A 179 -13.33 -15.54 -12.26
CA GLY A 179 -14.72 -15.52 -11.83
C GLY A 179 -15.35 -14.13 -11.85
N PRO A 180 -16.69 -14.03 -12.00
CA PRO A 180 -17.39 -12.75 -11.99
C PRO A 180 -17.33 -12.08 -10.61
N ALA A 181 -17.33 -12.86 -9.52
CA ALA A 181 -17.21 -12.33 -8.16
C ALA A 181 -15.81 -11.73 -7.90
N SER A 182 -14.75 -12.44 -8.29
CA SER A 182 -13.37 -11.98 -8.11
C SER A 182 -13.06 -10.71 -8.88
N ARG A 183 -13.62 -10.57 -10.09
CA ARG A 183 -13.54 -9.30 -10.85
C ARG A 183 -14.27 -8.15 -10.17
N ARG A 184 -15.43 -8.39 -9.56
CA ARG A 184 -16.19 -7.36 -8.83
C ARG A 184 -15.44 -6.91 -7.57
N ILE A 185 -14.94 -7.85 -6.78
CA ILE A 185 -14.13 -7.58 -5.59
C ILE A 185 -12.88 -6.77 -5.97
N MET A 186 -12.15 -7.22 -6.99
CA MET A 186 -10.97 -6.49 -7.44
C MET A 186 -11.30 -5.08 -7.96
N ALA A 187 -12.44 -4.88 -8.63
CA ALA A 187 -12.86 -3.56 -9.08
C ALA A 187 -13.30 -2.62 -7.94
N SER A 188 -13.77 -3.17 -6.80
CA SER A 188 -14.24 -2.38 -5.66
C SER A 188 -13.10 -1.70 -4.90
N TYR A 189 -11.88 -2.26 -4.93
CA TYR A 189 -10.69 -1.67 -4.31
C TYR A 189 -10.26 -0.33 -4.92
N PHE A 190 -10.62 -0.06 -6.17
CA PHE A 190 -10.10 1.11 -6.90
C PHE A 190 -11.06 2.29 -6.95
N GLY A 191 -12.11 2.30 -6.11
CA GLY A 191 -13.09 3.38 -6.07
C GLY A 191 -12.45 4.74 -5.79
N GLU A 192 -11.78 4.85 -4.65
CA GLU A 192 -11.15 6.10 -4.20
C GLU A 192 -9.96 6.46 -5.09
N MET A 193 -9.17 5.47 -5.51
CA MET A 193 -8.02 5.70 -6.41
C MET A 193 -8.41 6.24 -7.78
N ARG A 194 -9.59 5.90 -8.31
CA ARG A 194 -10.11 6.52 -9.54
C ARG A 194 -10.50 7.98 -9.32
N ALA A 195 -11.09 8.30 -8.17
CA ALA A 195 -11.41 9.68 -7.81
C ALA A 195 -10.14 10.51 -7.65
N LEU A 196 -9.14 9.99 -6.92
CA LEU A 196 -7.82 10.60 -6.80
C LEU A 196 -7.17 10.83 -8.16
N ALA A 197 -7.18 9.85 -9.06
CA ALA A 197 -6.61 10.00 -10.39
C ALA A 197 -7.28 11.14 -11.18
N ALA A 198 -8.60 11.31 -11.04
CA ALA A 198 -9.33 12.43 -11.63
C ALA A 198 -8.91 13.77 -11.03
N ASP A 199 -8.92 13.88 -9.69
CA ASP A 199 -8.59 15.11 -8.96
C ASP A 199 -7.14 15.55 -9.18
N ALA A 200 -6.22 14.58 -9.29
CA ALA A 200 -4.79 14.81 -9.52
C ALA A 200 -4.44 15.11 -11.00
N GLY A 201 -5.44 15.11 -11.90
CA GLY A 201 -5.22 15.35 -13.33
C GLY A 201 -4.40 14.24 -14.01
N LEU A 202 -4.60 13.00 -13.56
CA LEU A 202 -3.99 11.78 -14.09
C LEU A 202 -4.96 10.98 -14.98
N MET A 203 -6.10 11.54 -15.35
CA MET A 203 -6.99 10.96 -16.36
C MET A 203 -6.56 11.47 -17.75
N ASN A 204 -6.30 10.54 -18.67
CA ASN A 204 -5.88 10.82 -20.05
C ASN A 204 -7.06 10.75 -21.03
#